data_AF-A0A1A8RHG7-F1
#
_entry.id   AF-A0A1A8RHG7-F1
#
_cell.length_a   1.000
_cell.length_b   1.000
_cell.length_c   1.000
_cell.angle_alpha   90.00
_cell.angle_beta   90.00
_cell.angle_gamma   90.00
#
_symmetry.space_group_name_H-M   'P 1'
#
loop_
_entity.id
_entity.type
_entity.pdbx_description
1 polymer ?
#
loop_
_entity_poly.entity_id
_entity_poly.type
_entity_poly.pdbx_seq_one_letter_code
_entity_poly.pdbx_strand_id
1 'polypeptide(L)'
;MPSVMERSGAGVLSRSRAKTVTNGNSQPHSEEESSDEEHAHDSMIRVGGDYQAQIPEFKPDTPARHCEKDQRSMLVWCPNTQLSDAMLDEYILMAKEKHGYNMEQALGMLLWHKHDVERSLADLANFTPFPDEWTVEDKVLFEQAFSFHGKSFHRIQQ
;
A
#
# COMPACT_ATOMS: atom_id res chain seq x y z
N MET A 1 20.45 -53.68 -20.19
CA MET A 1 19.78 -54.32 -19.03
C MET A 1 19.12 -53.20 -18.22
N PRO A 2 17.90 -53.41 -17.67
CA PRO A 2 16.65 -52.91 -18.28
C PRO A 2 15.65 -52.27 -17.28
N SER A 3 14.50 -51.87 -17.85
CA SER A 3 13.12 -52.05 -17.32
C SER A 3 12.47 -51.11 -16.31
N VAL A 4 11.44 -50.41 -16.84
CA VAL A 4 10.05 -50.25 -16.38
C VAL A 4 9.72 -50.16 -14.89
N MET A 5 8.97 -49.12 -14.53
CA MET A 5 7.63 -49.33 -13.97
C MET A 5 6.74 -48.12 -14.26
N GLU A 6 5.79 -48.37 -15.16
CA GLU A 6 4.52 -47.65 -15.26
C GLU A 6 3.69 -47.99 -14.00
N ARG A 7 3.08 -46.99 -13.36
CA ARG A 7 1.94 -47.20 -12.45
C ARG A 7 0.94 -46.06 -12.62
N SER A 8 -0.04 -46.34 -13.47
CA SER A 8 -1.38 -45.77 -13.44
C SER A 8 -2.06 -46.00 -12.08
N GLY A 9 -2.92 -45.06 -11.65
CA GLY A 9 -4.09 -45.39 -10.82
C GLY A 9 -4.42 -44.45 -9.66
N ALA A 10 -5.56 -43.75 -9.83
CA ALA A 10 -6.55 -43.36 -8.81
C ALA A 10 -6.13 -42.33 -7.73
N GLY A 11 -6.87 -41.26 -7.46
CA GLY A 11 -8.24 -40.94 -7.84
C GLY A 11 -8.52 -39.45 -7.67
N VAL A 12 -9.21 -38.91 -8.67
CA VAL A 12 -9.82 -37.59 -8.61
C VAL A 12 -10.99 -37.70 -7.63
N LEU A 13 -10.84 -37.16 -6.43
CA LEU A 13 -11.98 -36.97 -5.52
C LEU A 13 -12.71 -35.69 -5.92
N SER A 14 -13.38 -35.75 -7.07
CA SER A 14 -14.53 -34.89 -7.35
C SER A 14 -15.66 -35.31 -6.41
N ARG A 15 -15.90 -34.53 -5.35
CA ARG A 15 -17.17 -34.57 -4.64
C ARG A 15 -17.87 -33.24 -4.77
N SER A 16 -18.49 -33.06 -5.93
CA SER A 16 -19.68 -32.24 -6.05
C SER A 16 -20.78 -32.90 -5.20
N ARG A 17 -21.27 -32.20 -4.19
CA ARG A 17 -22.61 -32.47 -3.66
C ARG A 17 -23.27 -31.15 -3.30
N ALA A 18 -24.05 -30.64 -4.26
CA ALA A 18 -25.15 -29.76 -3.97
C ALA A 18 -26.11 -30.47 -3.00
N LYS A 19 -26.47 -29.81 -1.89
CA LYS A 19 -27.60 -30.24 -1.05
C LYS A 19 -28.70 -29.19 -1.12
N THR A 20 -29.81 -29.68 -1.65
CA THR A 20 -31.14 -29.08 -1.72
C THR A 20 -31.65 -28.71 -0.34
N VAL A 21 -32.32 -27.56 -0.26
CA VAL A 21 -32.97 -27.01 0.94
C VAL A 21 -34.30 -27.73 1.19
N THR A 22 -34.52 -28.25 2.40
CA THR A 22 -35.87 -28.61 2.89
C THR A 22 -36.02 -28.23 4.37
N ASN A 23 -37.09 -27.49 4.63
CA ASN A 23 -37.49 -26.79 5.84
C ASN A 23 -38.23 -27.71 6.86
N GLY A 24 -38.06 -27.50 8.18
CA GLY A 24 -39.01 -28.03 9.20
C GLY A 24 -38.53 -28.33 10.64
N ASN A 25 -38.47 -27.30 11.49
CA ASN A 25 -39.03 -27.16 12.86
C ASN A 25 -38.70 -28.09 14.09
N SER A 26 -38.03 -27.48 15.10
CA SER A 26 -38.06 -27.54 16.60
C SER A 26 -38.02 -28.82 17.47
N GLN A 27 -37.01 -28.95 18.37
CA GLN A 27 -37.02 -28.66 19.84
C GLN A 27 -35.63 -28.91 20.51
N PRO A 28 -35.37 -28.37 21.73
CA PRO A 28 -34.03 -28.14 22.29
C PRO A 28 -33.56 -29.20 23.32
N HIS A 29 -32.32 -28.99 23.81
CA HIS A 29 -31.53 -29.70 24.84
C HIS A 29 -30.42 -30.59 24.28
N SER A 30 -29.18 -30.13 24.37
CA SER A 30 -28.24 -30.60 25.41
C SER A 30 -26.87 -29.95 25.20
N GLU A 31 -26.58 -29.04 26.13
CA GLU A 31 -25.32 -28.60 26.71
C GLU A 31 -24.10 -29.49 26.38
N GLU A 32 -23.01 -28.80 26.05
CA GLU A 32 -21.61 -29.27 26.01
C GLU A 32 -21.16 -30.07 24.78
N GLU A 33 -21.19 -29.43 23.60
CA GLU A 33 -20.19 -29.70 22.57
C GLU A 33 -19.18 -28.55 22.50
N SER A 34 -17.92 -28.94 22.69
CA SER A 34 -16.71 -28.13 22.60
C SER A 34 -16.75 -27.14 21.43
N SER A 35 -16.90 -25.85 21.74
CA SER A 35 -16.83 -24.72 20.80
C SER A 35 -15.42 -24.46 20.23
N ASP A 36 -14.48 -25.39 20.44
CA ASP A 36 -13.06 -25.23 20.07
C ASP A 36 -12.76 -25.75 18.64
N GLU A 37 -13.68 -26.50 18.02
CA GLU A 37 -13.49 -27.10 16.68
C GLU A 37 -13.98 -26.21 15.52
N GLU A 38 -14.91 -25.27 15.76
CA GLU A 38 -15.46 -24.43 14.67
C GLU A 38 -14.50 -23.32 14.20
N HIS A 39 -13.61 -22.85 15.06
CA HIS A 39 -12.65 -21.79 14.73
C HIS A 39 -11.41 -22.31 13.99
N ALA A 40 -11.12 -23.61 14.07
CA ALA A 40 -9.98 -24.22 13.40
C ALA A 40 -10.15 -24.24 11.86
N HIS A 41 -11.40 -24.33 11.37
CA HIS A 41 -11.69 -24.38 9.94
C HIS A 41 -11.50 -23.03 9.22
N ASP A 42 -11.68 -21.89 9.90
CA ASP A 42 -11.49 -20.56 9.29
C ASP A 42 -10.03 -20.09 9.30
N SER A 43 -9.15 -20.82 10.00
CA SER A 43 -7.70 -20.62 9.97
C SER A 43 -6.99 -21.38 8.83
N MET A 44 -7.75 -22.09 7.98
CA MET A 44 -7.20 -22.91 6.90
C MET A 44 -7.11 -22.11 5.59
N ILE A 45 -6.01 -22.29 4.84
CA ILE A 45 -5.85 -21.66 3.52
C ILE A 45 -6.96 -22.16 2.59
N ARG A 46 -7.82 -21.25 2.13
CA ARG A 46 -8.96 -21.57 1.26
C ARG A 46 -8.49 -21.70 -0.19
N VAL A 47 -9.03 -22.68 -0.91
CA VAL A 47 -8.71 -22.98 -2.31
C VAL A 47 -10.00 -23.02 -3.13
N GLY A 48 -10.01 -22.32 -4.27
CA GLY A 48 -11.16 -22.22 -5.16
C GLY A 48 -11.12 -20.93 -5.97
N GLY A 49 -12.00 -20.83 -6.98
CA GLY A 49 -12.05 -19.66 -7.87
C GLY A 49 -12.30 -18.33 -7.15
N ASP A 50 -12.98 -18.35 -6.00
CA ASP A 50 -13.23 -17.16 -5.18
C ASP A 50 -12.01 -16.73 -4.34
N TYR A 51 -10.97 -17.57 -4.27
CA TYR A 51 -9.78 -17.35 -3.43
C TYR A 51 -8.48 -17.26 -4.25
N GLN A 52 -8.46 -17.83 -5.45
CA GLN A 52 -7.26 -17.88 -6.30
C GLN A 52 -7.30 -16.76 -7.36
N ALA A 53 -6.19 -16.05 -7.52
CA ALA A 53 -6.04 -15.08 -8.60
C ALA A 53 -5.94 -15.78 -9.97
N GLN A 54 -6.54 -15.17 -11.00
CA GLN A 54 -6.34 -15.63 -12.37
C GLN A 54 -4.92 -15.30 -12.82
N ILE A 55 -4.13 -16.34 -13.13
CA ILE A 55 -2.76 -16.18 -13.62
C ILE A 55 -2.81 -15.68 -15.06
N PRO A 56 -2.30 -14.46 -15.37
CA PRO A 56 -2.29 -13.97 -16.73
C PRO A 56 -1.33 -14.77 -17.61
N GLU A 57 -1.69 -14.98 -18.89
CA GLU A 57 -0.80 -15.62 -19.86
C GLU A 57 0.48 -14.78 -20.08
N PHE A 58 1.61 -15.47 -20.19
CA PHE A 58 2.88 -14.83 -20.53
C PHE A 58 2.94 -14.50 -22.02
N LYS A 59 2.95 -13.20 -22.34
CA LYS A 59 3.05 -12.67 -23.70
C LYS A 59 4.31 -11.80 -23.81
N PRO A 60 5.43 -12.32 -24.36
CA PRO A 60 6.70 -11.60 -24.41
C PRO A 60 6.70 -10.40 -25.36
N ASP A 61 5.90 -10.43 -26.44
CA ASP A 61 6.00 -9.46 -27.55
C ASP A 61 4.91 -8.37 -27.55
N THR A 62 4.22 -8.14 -26.43
CA THR A 62 3.22 -7.06 -26.34
C THR A 62 3.86 -5.72 -25.94
N PRO A 63 3.96 -4.71 -26.85
CA PRO A 63 4.51 -3.38 -26.53
C PRO A 63 3.66 -2.61 -25.51
N ALA A 64 2.42 -3.02 -25.29
CA ALA A 64 1.48 -2.39 -24.36
C ALA A 64 1.84 -2.58 -22.87
N ARG A 65 2.74 -3.51 -22.50
CA ARG A 65 3.11 -3.77 -21.09
C ARG A 65 3.81 -2.58 -20.41
N HIS A 66 4.49 -1.72 -21.18
CA HIS A 66 5.21 -0.57 -20.64
C HIS A 66 4.39 0.74 -20.68
N CYS A 67 3.56 0.93 -21.70
CA CYS A 67 2.85 2.19 -21.92
C CYS A 67 1.77 2.49 -20.85
N GLU A 68 1.10 1.48 -20.29
CA GLU A 68 0.11 1.71 -19.22
C GLU A 68 0.73 2.11 -17.87
N LYS A 69 2.01 1.80 -17.61
CA LYS A 69 2.68 2.19 -16.36
C LYS A 69 2.79 3.71 -16.25
N ASP A 70 3.05 4.38 -17.37
CA ASP A 70 3.26 5.83 -17.42
C ASP A 70 1.99 6.62 -17.04
N GLN A 71 0.80 6.02 -17.16
CA GLN A 71 -0.45 6.69 -16.77
C GLN A 71 -0.76 6.63 -15.28
N ARG A 72 -0.11 5.73 -14.51
CA ARG A 72 -0.38 5.56 -13.07
C ARG A 72 0.77 5.99 -12.16
N SER A 73 1.98 6.13 -12.68
CA SER A 73 3.14 6.59 -11.91
C SER A 73 3.54 8.01 -12.26
N MET A 74 3.93 8.76 -11.23
CA MET A 74 4.54 10.09 -11.37
C MET A 74 6.01 9.99 -10.96
N LEU A 75 6.91 10.49 -11.81
CA LEU A 75 8.33 10.59 -11.47
C LEU A 75 8.52 11.69 -10.42
N VAL A 76 8.97 11.32 -9.22
CA VAL A 76 9.22 12.26 -8.12
C VAL A 76 10.71 12.47 -7.81
N TRP A 77 11.59 11.60 -8.33
CA TRP A 77 13.04 11.76 -8.26
C TRP A 77 13.75 10.86 -9.27
N CYS A 78 14.92 11.27 -9.78
CA CYS A 78 15.83 10.35 -10.47
C CYS A 78 17.30 10.66 -10.16
N PRO A 79 18.20 9.66 -10.15
CA PRO A 79 19.62 9.91 -9.86
C PRO A 79 20.29 10.80 -10.90
N ASN A 80 21.22 11.65 -10.46
CA ASN A 80 22.07 12.46 -11.35
C ASN A 80 23.55 12.33 -10.96
N THR A 81 24.39 11.87 -11.89
CA THR A 81 25.82 11.65 -11.64
C THR A 81 26.65 12.92 -11.56
N GLN A 82 26.11 14.06 -12.00
CA GLN A 82 26.78 15.37 -11.95
C GLN A 82 26.47 16.12 -10.65
N LEU A 83 25.44 15.70 -9.93
CA LEU A 83 25.05 16.28 -8.65
C LEU A 83 25.72 15.46 -7.53
N SER A 84 26.65 16.07 -6.81
CA SER A 84 27.25 15.42 -5.63
C SER A 84 26.33 15.54 -4.41
N ASP A 85 26.43 14.59 -3.47
CA ASP A 85 25.66 14.61 -2.23
C ASP A 85 25.87 15.91 -1.44
N ALA A 86 27.12 16.39 -1.37
CA ALA A 86 27.42 17.64 -0.67
C ALA A 86 26.73 18.87 -1.29
N MET A 87 26.67 18.95 -2.62
CA MET A 87 25.94 20.02 -3.32
C MET A 87 24.43 19.91 -3.12
N LEU A 88 23.90 18.68 -3.10
CA LEU A 88 22.49 18.44 -2.84
C LEU A 88 22.12 18.86 -1.42
N ASP A 89 22.93 18.51 -0.43
CA ASP A 89 22.74 18.87 0.97
C ASP A 89 22.76 20.40 1.16
N GLU A 90 23.73 21.09 0.54
CA GLU A 90 23.81 22.55 0.57
C GLU A 90 22.57 23.19 -0.05
N TYR A 91 22.10 22.67 -1.18
CA TYR A 91 20.88 23.13 -1.83
C TYR A 91 19.64 22.94 -0.94
N ILE A 92 19.47 21.76 -0.32
CA ILE A 92 18.35 21.48 0.59
C ILE A 92 18.39 22.41 1.79
N LEU A 93 19.58 22.63 2.38
CA LEU A 93 19.76 23.54 3.51
C LEU A 93 19.37 24.97 3.14
N MET A 94 19.84 25.47 1.99
CA MET A 94 19.48 26.79 1.49
C MET A 94 17.97 26.95 1.26
N ALA A 95 17.32 25.97 0.63
CA ALA A 95 15.88 25.99 0.39
C ALA A 95 15.08 26.02 1.70
N LYS A 96 15.52 25.25 2.69
CA LYS A 96 14.89 25.20 4.01
C LYS A 96 15.06 26.50 4.79
N GLU A 97 16.29 27.00 4.92
CA GLU A 97 16.58 28.14 5.80
C GLU A 97 16.10 29.47 5.21
N LYS A 98 16.22 29.65 3.89
CA LYS A 98 15.86 30.92 3.23
C LYS A 98 14.42 30.99 2.76
N HIS A 99 13.82 29.84 2.44
CA HIS A 99 12.51 29.79 1.80
C HIS A 99 11.52 28.86 2.51
N GLY A 100 11.88 28.24 3.64
CA GLY A 100 10.96 27.41 4.42
C GLY A 100 10.55 26.10 3.76
N TYR A 101 11.27 25.65 2.72
CA TYR A 101 10.99 24.38 2.06
C TYR A 101 11.32 23.21 2.99
N ASN A 102 10.48 22.18 2.98
CA ASN A 102 10.88 20.87 3.49
C ASN A 102 11.71 20.12 2.43
N MET A 103 12.30 19.00 2.84
CA MET A 103 13.20 18.21 1.99
C MET A 103 12.51 17.72 0.70
N GLU A 104 11.28 17.21 0.80
CA GLU A 104 10.56 16.67 -0.35
C GLU A 104 10.20 17.76 -1.36
N GLN A 105 9.79 18.94 -0.88
CA GLN A 105 9.52 20.10 -1.72
C GLN A 105 10.78 20.57 -2.44
N ALA A 106 11.91 20.64 -1.73
CA ALA A 106 13.20 21.05 -2.31
C ALA A 106 13.64 20.07 -3.41
N LEU A 107 13.54 18.76 -3.16
CA LEU A 107 13.86 17.72 -4.13
C LEU A 107 12.91 17.75 -5.33
N GLY A 108 11.61 17.96 -5.10
CA GLY A 108 10.62 18.10 -6.16
C GLY A 108 10.91 19.30 -7.06
N MET A 109 11.27 20.45 -6.47
CA MET A 109 11.69 21.64 -7.22
C MET A 109 12.97 21.37 -8.02
N LEU A 110 13.95 20.71 -7.40
CA LEU A 110 15.20 20.38 -8.09
C LEU A 110 14.97 19.44 -9.27
N LEU A 111 14.10 18.44 -9.13
CA LEU A 111 13.70 17.56 -10.22
C LEU A 111 12.99 18.33 -11.34
N TRP A 112 12.11 19.27 -10.99
CA TRP A 112 11.41 20.13 -11.96
C TRP A 112 12.40 20.87 -12.87
N HIS A 113 13.52 21.31 -12.30
CA HIS A 113 14.63 21.94 -13.03
C HIS A 113 15.66 20.95 -13.58
N LYS A 114 15.34 19.65 -13.64
CA LYS A 114 16.22 18.59 -14.16
C LYS A 114 17.57 18.53 -13.43
N HIS A 115 17.58 18.81 -12.13
CA HIS A 115 18.77 18.91 -11.27
C HIS A 115 19.69 20.09 -11.56
N ASP A 116 19.20 21.12 -12.26
CA ASP A 116 19.89 22.40 -12.37
C ASP A 116 19.69 23.20 -11.07
N VAL A 117 20.71 23.20 -10.22
CA VAL A 117 20.70 23.84 -8.90
C VAL A 117 20.47 25.35 -9.01
N GLU A 118 21.14 26.02 -9.96
CA GLU A 118 21.07 27.48 -10.09
C GLU A 118 19.67 27.92 -10.51
N ARG A 119 19.08 27.24 -11.50
CA ARG A 119 17.70 27.52 -11.93
C ARG A 119 16.70 27.26 -10.81
N SER A 120 16.86 26.15 -10.10
CA SER A 120 15.99 25.80 -8.98
C SER A 120 16.03 26.86 -7.89
N LEU A 121 17.24 27.30 -7.49
CA LEU A 121 17.42 28.35 -6.48
C LEU A 121 16.79 29.68 -6.89
N ALA A 122 16.88 30.06 -8.17
CA ALA A 122 16.30 31.30 -8.68
C ALA A 122 14.77 31.33 -8.54
N ASP A 123 14.11 30.18 -8.62
CA ASP A 123 12.66 30.06 -8.58
C ASP A 123 12.09 29.73 -7.19
N LEU A 124 12.92 29.40 -6.19
CA LEU A 124 12.43 29.04 -4.84
C LEU A 124 11.50 30.09 -4.22
N ALA A 125 11.85 31.38 -4.36
CA ALA A 125 11.04 32.47 -3.81
C ALA A 125 9.65 32.59 -4.48
N ASN A 126 9.56 32.25 -5.76
CA ASN A 126 8.33 32.34 -6.54
C ASN A 126 7.30 31.26 -6.15
N PHE A 127 7.77 30.17 -5.53
CA PHE A 127 6.95 29.01 -5.16
C PHE A 127 7.04 28.68 -3.67
N THR A 128 7.36 29.67 -2.84
CA THR A 128 7.48 29.53 -1.39
C THR A 128 6.20 28.89 -0.84
N PRO A 129 6.28 27.71 -0.20
CA PRO A 129 5.10 27.02 0.31
C PRO A 129 4.45 27.85 1.41
N PHE A 130 3.12 27.77 1.50
CA PHE A 130 2.41 28.31 2.64
C PHE A 130 2.88 27.56 3.91
N PRO A 131 3.15 28.26 5.01
CA PRO A 131 3.55 27.60 6.25
C PRO A 131 2.47 26.61 6.71
N ASP A 132 2.89 25.50 7.35
CA ASP A 132 1.97 24.57 8.02
C ASP A 132 1.23 25.32 9.13
N GLU A 133 -0.02 25.70 8.85
CA GLU A 133 -0.89 26.46 9.75
C GLU A 133 -1.54 25.52 10.77
N TRP A 134 -0.79 25.11 11.78
CA TRP A 134 -1.36 24.78 13.09
C TRP A 134 -1.02 25.89 14.04
N THR A 135 -2.05 26.61 14.48
CA THR A 135 -1.88 27.64 15.51
C THR A 135 -1.46 26.99 16.83
N VAL A 136 -0.97 27.79 17.77
CA VAL A 136 -0.64 27.28 19.11
C VAL A 136 -1.91 26.73 19.78
N GLU A 137 -3.03 27.40 19.52
CA GLU A 137 -4.36 27.02 19.95
C GLU A 137 -4.77 25.64 19.41
N ASP A 138 -4.56 25.39 18.11
CA ASP A 138 -4.88 24.08 17.49
C ASP A 138 -4.05 22.94 18.09
N LYS A 139 -2.76 23.20 18.35
CA LYS A 139 -1.87 22.20 18.98
C LYS A 139 -2.33 21.86 20.39
N VAL A 140 -2.69 22.88 21.19
CA VAL A 140 -3.20 22.67 22.55
C VAL A 140 -4.55 21.95 22.53
N LEU A 141 -5.45 22.33 21.63
CA LEU A 141 -6.75 21.67 21.47
C LEU A 141 -6.58 20.19 21.11
N PHE A 142 -5.66 19.89 20.18
CA PHE A 142 -5.33 18.52 19.81
C PHE A 142 -4.74 17.73 20.98
N GLU A 143 -3.79 18.29 21.73
CA GLU A 143 -3.19 17.60 22.88
C GLU A 143 -4.23 17.28 23.96
N GLN A 144 -5.14 18.22 24.25
CA GLN A 144 -6.23 18.01 25.19
C GLN A 144 -7.18 16.91 24.70
N ALA A 145 -7.65 17.01 23.46
CA ALA A 145 -8.54 16.02 22.86
C ALA A 145 -7.87 14.64 22.77
N PHE A 146 -6.58 14.58 22.44
CA PHE A 146 -5.80 13.35 22.42
C PHE A 146 -5.65 12.72 23.81
N SER A 147 -5.42 13.54 24.84
CA SER A 147 -5.34 13.05 26.22
C SER A 147 -6.65 12.41 26.71
N PHE A 148 -7.80 12.92 26.25
CA PHE A 148 -9.12 12.46 26.66
C PHE A 148 -9.67 11.32 25.78
N HIS A 149 -9.47 11.40 24.46
CA HIS A 149 -10.02 10.46 23.49
C HIS A 149 -9.00 9.42 22.97
N GLY A 150 -7.72 9.54 23.32
CA GLY A 150 -6.65 8.67 22.81
C GLY A 150 -6.48 8.80 21.31
N LYS A 151 -6.18 7.69 20.60
CA LYS A 151 -5.98 7.67 19.13
C LYS A 151 -7.30 7.68 18.33
N SER A 152 -8.39 8.12 18.94
CA SER A 152 -9.70 8.20 18.31
C SER A 152 -9.84 9.51 17.52
N PHE A 153 -9.20 9.59 16.36
CA PHE A 153 -9.12 10.84 15.58
C PHE A 153 -10.48 11.38 15.14
N HIS A 154 -11.46 10.51 14.88
CA HIS A 154 -12.84 10.91 14.58
C HIS A 154 -13.54 11.61 15.76
N ARG A 155 -13.09 11.36 17.01
CA ARG A 155 -13.56 12.07 18.20
C ARG A 155 -12.75 13.33 18.49
N ILE A 156 -11.46 13.35 18.15
CA ILE A 156 -10.60 14.54 18.28
C ILE A 156 -11.03 15.65 17.33
N GLN A 157 -11.59 15.29 16.16
CA GLN A 157 -12.01 16.25 15.14
C GLN A 157 -13.38 16.92 15.42
N GLN A 158 -14.21 16.34 16.30
CA GLN A 158 -15.56 16.84 16.62
C GLN A 158 -15.52 17.91 17.70
#